data_AF-A0A3A8EVR4-F1
#
_entry.id   AF-A0A3A8EVR4-F1
#
_cell.length_a   1.000
_cell.length_b   1.000
_cell.length_c   1.000
_cell.angle_alpha   90.00
_cell.angle_beta   90.00
_cell.angle_gamma   90.00
#
_symmetry.space_group_name_H-M   'P 1'
#
loop_
_entity.id
_entity.type
_entity.pdbx_description
1 polymer ?
#
loop_
_entity_poly.entity_id
_entity_poly.type
_entity_poly.pdbx_seq_one_letter_code
_entity_poly.pdbx_strand_id
1 'polypeptide(L)'
;MLGLELSEVEHWINVYGIIFSILVISLSINFTFFIKDKINRLLLILICTTIITRIINRVFAITYIGLMEQQPLLTFIFKGTDRNIFSGLIPFCISLIALIILIARLIYKRKKI
;
A
#
# COMPACT_ATOMS: atom_id res chain seq x y z
N MET A 1 -17.84 -16.30 -25.46
CA MET A 1 -16.72 -15.37 -25.74
C MET A 1 -16.53 -14.31 -24.65
N LEU A 2 -17.59 -13.74 -24.07
CA LEU A 2 -17.49 -12.76 -22.96
C LEU A 2 -16.65 -13.22 -21.74
N GLY A 3 -16.72 -14.50 -21.36
CA GLY A 3 -15.99 -15.01 -20.19
C GLY A 3 -14.46 -15.10 -20.35
N LEU A 4 -13.95 -15.22 -21.57
CA LEU A 4 -12.50 -15.25 -21.84
C LEU A 4 -11.90 -13.84 -21.73
N GLU A 5 -12.59 -12.82 -22.26
CA GLU A 5 -12.15 -11.43 -22.18
C GLU A 5 -12.17 -10.88 -20.74
N LEU A 6 -13.18 -11.26 -19.94
CA LEU A 6 -13.25 -10.92 -18.52
C LEU A 6 -12.08 -11.52 -17.71
N SER A 7 -11.71 -12.78 -18.00
CA SER A 7 -10.58 -13.46 -17.36
C SER A 7 -9.24 -12.79 -17.71
N GLU A 8 -9.06 -12.38 -18.97
CA GLU A 8 -7.85 -11.71 -19.42
C GLU A 8 -7.69 -10.32 -18.77
N VAL A 9 -8.77 -9.53 -18.69
CA VAL A 9 -8.75 -8.24 -18.00
C VAL A 9 -8.44 -8.40 -16.51
N GLU A 10 -9.01 -9.41 -15.86
CA GLU A 10 -8.71 -9.70 -14.45
C GLU A 10 -7.25 -10.13 -14.24
N HIS A 11 -6.68 -10.91 -15.16
CA HIS A 11 -5.26 -11.26 -15.14
C HIS A 11 -4.37 -10.01 -15.15
N TRP A 12 -4.62 -9.06 -16.06
CA TRP A 12 -3.85 -7.83 -16.14
C TRP A 12 -4.03 -6.92 -14.91
N ILE A 13 -5.23 -6.89 -14.32
CA ILE A 13 -5.48 -6.20 -13.04
C ILE A 13 -4.61 -6.79 -11.92
N ASN A 14 -4.49 -8.12 -11.85
CA ASN A 14 -3.62 -8.80 -10.89
C ASN A 14 -2.14 -8.48 -11.10
N VAL A 15 -1.67 -8.54 -12.35
CA VAL A 15 -0.29 -8.20 -12.71
C VAL A 15 0.01 -6.77 -12.30
N TYR A 16 -0.90 -5.83 -12.58
CA TYR A 16 -0.76 -4.45 -12.15
C TYR A 16 -0.70 -4.33 -10.62
N GLY A 17 -1.55 -5.04 -9.88
CA GLY A 17 -1.52 -5.05 -8.41
C GLY A 17 -0.19 -5.55 -7.82
N ILE A 18 0.43 -6.56 -8.46
CA ILE A 18 1.76 -7.05 -8.07
C ILE A 18 2.83 -5.97 -8.32
N ILE A 19 2.85 -5.38 -9.52
CA ILE A 19 3.80 -4.31 -9.86
C ILE A 19 3.63 -3.13 -8.90
N PHE A 20 2.40 -2.73 -8.61
CA PHE A 20 2.10 -1.66 -7.67
C PHE A 20 2.59 -1.98 -6.26
N SER A 21 2.46 -3.23 -5.80
CA SER A 21 3.03 -3.69 -4.53
C SER A 21 4.54 -3.49 -4.48
N ILE A 22 5.24 -3.84 -5.56
CA ILE A 22 6.70 -3.65 -5.67
C ILE A 22 7.05 -2.15 -5.59
N LEU A 23 6.30 -1.29 -6.29
CA LEU A 23 6.52 0.16 -6.25
C LEU A 23 6.32 0.73 -4.84
N VAL A 24 5.25 0.30 -4.14
CA VAL A 24 4.94 0.75 -2.78
C VAL A 24 6.06 0.36 -1.81
N ILE A 25 6.56 -0.89 -1.88
CA ILE A 25 7.64 -1.32 -0.98
C ILE A 25 8.96 -0.62 -1.33
N SER A 26 9.29 -0.44 -2.61
CA SER A 26 10.47 0.31 -3.05
C SER A 26 10.44 1.76 -2.54
N LEU A 27 9.29 2.43 -2.65
CA LEU A 27 9.13 3.80 -2.15
C LEU A 27 9.26 3.85 -0.62
N SER A 28 8.68 2.88 0.09
CA SER A 28 8.77 2.78 1.55
C SER A 28 10.21 2.54 2.03
N ILE A 29 10.99 1.73 1.31
CA ILE A 29 12.41 1.54 1.59
C ILE A 29 13.18 2.85 1.41
N ASN A 30 12.93 3.56 0.30
CA ASN A 30 13.59 4.85 0.03
C ASN A 30 13.28 5.90 1.11
N PHE A 31 12.01 6.02 1.52
CA PHE A 31 11.60 6.95 2.58
C PHE A 31 12.15 6.63 3.96
N THR A 32 12.66 5.43 4.19
CA THR A 32 13.17 5.01 5.51
C THR A 32 14.68 4.78 5.51
N PHE A 33 15.35 5.04 4.38
CA PHE A 33 16.77 4.75 4.19
C PHE A 33 17.68 5.45 5.23
N PHE A 34 17.32 6.65 5.68
CA PHE A 34 18.10 7.44 6.66
C PHE A 34 18.06 6.89 8.09
N ILE A 35 17.20 5.91 8.39
CA ILE A 35 17.08 5.33 9.74
C ILE A 35 18.17 4.28 9.97
N LYS A 36 19.09 4.58 10.90
CA LYS A 36 20.22 3.70 11.26
C LYS A 36 19.80 2.42 11.99
N ASP A 37 18.79 2.50 12.88
CA ASP A 37 18.31 1.33 13.64
C ASP A 37 17.49 0.40 12.72
N LYS A 38 18.02 -0.79 12.46
CA LYS A 38 17.43 -1.77 11.53
C LYS A 38 15.99 -2.14 11.89
N ILE A 39 15.66 -2.24 13.18
CA ILE A 39 14.32 -2.64 13.63
C ILE A 39 13.36 -1.47 13.47
N ASN A 40 13.76 -0.27 13.87
CA ASN A 40 12.93 0.93 13.67
C ASN A 40 12.70 1.19 12.17
N ARG A 41 13.71 0.94 11.33
CA ARG A 41 13.59 1.04 9.87
C ARG A 41 12.57 0.04 9.34
N LEU A 42 12.64 -1.23 9.75
CA LEU A 42 11.67 -2.25 9.33
C LEU A 42 10.24 -1.90 9.75
N LEU A 43 10.04 -1.51 11.02
CA LEU A 43 8.73 -1.09 11.51
C LEU A 43 8.18 0.11 10.72
N LEU A 44 9.05 1.08 10.40
CA LEU A 44 8.65 2.24 9.62
C LEU A 44 8.33 1.88 8.16
N ILE A 45 9.05 0.93 7.55
CA ILE A 45 8.71 0.43 6.21
C ILE A 45 7.28 -0.12 6.20
N LEU A 46 6.91 -0.97 7.17
CA LEU A 46 5.56 -1.54 7.27
C LEU A 46 4.46 -0.48 7.44
N ILE A 47 4.78 0.58 8.17
CA ILE A 47 3.86 1.72 8.36
C ILE A 47 3.75 2.53 7.06
N CYS A 48 4.89 2.83 6.42
CA CYS A 48 4.95 3.58 5.17
C CYS A 48 4.21 2.88 4.03
N THR A 49 4.35 1.57 3.85
CA THR A 49 3.66 0.84 2.77
C THR A 49 2.14 1.00 2.89
N THR A 50 1.62 0.91 4.10
CA THR A 50 0.19 1.04 4.40
C THR A 50 -0.29 2.48 4.20
N ILE A 51 0.48 3.48 4.66
CA ILE A 51 0.14 4.89 4.47
C ILE A 51 0.11 5.25 2.98
N ILE A 52 1.16 4.90 2.24
CA ILE A 52 1.27 5.16 0.79
C ILE A 52 0.09 4.53 0.05
N THR A 53 -0.18 3.26 0.34
CA THR A 53 -1.29 2.53 -0.28
C THR A 53 -2.64 3.21 -0.01
N ARG A 54 -2.92 3.60 1.24
CA ARG A 54 -4.20 4.25 1.57
C ARG A 54 -4.34 5.62 0.93
N ILE A 55 -3.27 6.40 0.86
CA ILE A 55 -3.28 7.71 0.18
C ILE A 55 -3.61 7.50 -1.29
N ILE A 56 -2.89 6.62 -1.97
CA ILE A 56 -3.07 6.39 -3.41
C ILE A 56 -4.47 5.82 -3.71
N ASN A 57 -4.92 4.80 -2.98
CA ASN A 57 -6.26 4.24 -3.18
C ASN A 57 -7.35 5.29 -2.93
N ARG A 58 -7.17 6.20 -1.95
CA ARG A 58 -8.12 7.28 -1.70
C ARG A 58 -8.13 8.32 -2.82
N VAL A 59 -6.97 8.68 -3.35
CA VAL A 59 -6.87 9.59 -4.51
C VAL A 59 -7.66 9.00 -5.67
N PHE A 60 -7.41 7.74 -6.04
CA PHE A 60 -8.14 7.09 -7.12
C PHE A 60 -9.63 6.87 -6.83
N ALA A 61 -10.02 6.59 -5.59
CA ALA A 61 -11.43 6.48 -5.19
C ALA A 61 -12.20 7.80 -5.36
N ILE A 62 -11.60 8.93 -5.00
CA ILE A 62 -12.21 10.25 -5.20
C ILE A 62 -12.38 10.54 -6.70
N THR A 63 -11.37 10.22 -7.51
CA THR A 63 -11.45 10.35 -8.98
C THR A 63 -12.51 9.41 -9.59
N TYR A 64 -12.72 8.24 -8.98
CA TYR A 64 -13.70 7.24 -9.41
C TYR A 64 -15.15 7.69 -9.18
N ILE A 65 -15.47 8.20 -7.98
CA ILE A 65 -16.82 8.62 -7.58
C ILE A 65 -17.35 9.82 -8.39
N GLY A 66 -16.45 10.67 -8.91
CA GLY A 66 -16.85 11.93 -9.55
C GLY A 66 -17.13 11.88 -11.06
N LEU A 67 -16.55 10.93 -11.82
CA LEU A 67 -16.55 11.04 -13.29
C LEU A 67 -16.55 9.70 -14.10
N MET A 68 -16.36 8.52 -13.50
CA MET A 68 -15.55 7.50 -14.20
C MET A 68 -16.00 6.01 -14.18
N GLU A 69 -17.20 5.62 -13.75
CA GLU A 69 -17.62 4.21 -13.93
C GLU A 69 -17.62 3.77 -15.41
N GLN A 70 -17.70 4.72 -16.34
CA GLN A 70 -17.69 4.46 -17.78
C GLN A 70 -16.28 4.43 -18.41
N GLN A 71 -15.21 4.84 -17.70
CA GLN A 71 -13.87 4.83 -18.27
C GLN A 71 -13.12 3.55 -17.90
N PRO A 72 -12.83 2.67 -18.89
CA PRO A 72 -12.23 1.36 -18.64
C PRO A 72 -10.83 1.47 -18.03
N LEU A 73 -10.04 2.47 -18.45
CA LEU A 73 -8.68 2.68 -17.94
C LEU A 73 -8.66 3.07 -16.45
N LEU A 74 -9.56 3.98 -16.03
CA LEU A 74 -9.57 4.44 -14.64
C LEU A 74 -10.08 3.35 -13.69
N THR A 75 -11.07 2.58 -14.15
CA THR A 75 -11.54 1.37 -13.47
C THR A 75 -10.42 0.32 -13.35
N PHE A 76 -9.63 0.12 -14.42
CA PHE A 76 -8.47 -0.77 -14.40
C PHE A 76 -7.43 -0.34 -13.37
N ILE A 77 -7.05 0.95 -13.37
CA ILE A 77 -6.07 1.49 -12.41
C ILE A 77 -6.59 1.37 -10.98
N PHE A 78 -7.84 1.77 -10.72
CA PHE A 78 -8.42 1.68 -9.38
C PHE A 78 -8.43 0.24 -8.86
N LYS A 79 -9.00 -0.70 -9.62
CA LYS A 79 -9.04 -2.13 -9.24
C LYS A 79 -7.64 -2.71 -9.10
N GLY A 80 -6.72 -2.34 -9.98
CA GLY A 80 -5.33 -2.76 -9.92
C GLY A 80 -4.62 -2.25 -8.66
N THR A 81 -4.78 -0.97 -8.32
CA THR A 81 -4.26 -0.41 -7.07
C THR A 81 -4.89 -1.05 -5.85
N ASP A 82 -6.18 -1.41 -5.89
CA ASP A 82 -6.84 -2.08 -4.76
C ASP A 82 -6.46 -3.56 -4.63
N ARG A 83 -5.91 -4.20 -5.68
CA ARG A 83 -5.44 -5.60 -5.64
C ARG A 83 -4.02 -5.78 -5.09
N ASN A 84 -3.38 -4.71 -4.63
CA ASN A 84 -2.01 -4.79 -4.11
C ASN A 84 -1.95 -5.51 -2.76
N ILE A 85 -0.79 -6.10 -2.42
CA ILE A 85 -0.58 -6.94 -1.24
C ILE A 85 -0.72 -6.16 0.09
N PHE A 86 -0.51 -4.85 0.05
CA PHE A 86 -0.62 -3.94 1.19
C PHE A 86 -2.00 -3.28 1.30
N SER A 87 -2.95 -3.66 0.43
CA SER A 87 -4.35 -3.23 0.52
C SER A 87 -5.12 -4.07 1.54
N GLY A 88 -6.20 -3.49 2.08
CA GLY A 88 -7.14 -4.20 2.94
C GLY A 88 -6.84 -4.15 4.43
N LEU A 89 -7.64 -4.91 5.19
CA LEU A 89 -7.66 -4.84 6.64
C LEU A 89 -6.43 -5.49 7.30
N ILE A 90 -5.94 -6.60 6.74
CA ILE A 90 -4.82 -7.35 7.32
C ILE A 90 -3.53 -6.49 7.33
N PRO A 91 -3.07 -5.91 6.21
CA PRO A 91 -1.90 -5.03 6.23
C PRO A 91 -2.09 -3.81 7.13
N PHE A 92 -3.31 -3.27 7.19
CA PHE A 92 -3.64 -2.16 8.08
C PHE A 92 -3.45 -2.53 9.57
N CYS A 93 -3.96 -3.68 10.00
CA CYS A 93 -3.77 -4.15 11.38
C CYS A 93 -2.28 -4.38 11.70
N ILE A 94 -1.52 -4.98 10.77
CA ILE A 94 -0.07 -5.17 10.92
C ILE A 94 0.65 -3.84 11.09
N SER A 95 0.30 -2.84 10.27
CA SER A 95 0.86 -1.49 10.37
C SER A 95 0.52 -0.82 11.69
N LEU A 96 -0.69 -1.04 12.23
CA LEU A 96 -1.11 -0.45 13.50
C LEU A 96 -0.32 -1.05 14.67
N ILE A 97 -0.12 -2.37 14.67
CA ILE A 97 0.74 -3.06 15.63
C ILE A 97 2.19 -2.56 15.51
N ALA A 98 2.71 -2.45 14.29
CA ALA A 98 4.06 -1.93 14.04
C ALA A 98 4.24 -0.50 14.57
N LEU A 99 3.22 0.35 14.43
CA LEU A 99 3.21 1.71 14.95
C LEU A 99 3.27 1.73 16.50
N ILE A 100 2.46 0.92 17.17
CA ILE A 100 2.47 0.81 18.64
C ILE A 100 3.85 0.37 19.14
N ILE A 101 4.44 -0.67 18.51
CA ILE A 101 5.77 -1.17 18.87
C ILE A 101 6.84 -0.10 18.65
N LEU A 102 6.77 0.63 17.54
CA LEU A 102 7.72 1.69 17.22
C LEU A 102 7.66 2.82 18.26
N ILE A 103 6.46 3.29 18.61
CA ILE A 103 6.25 4.32 19.63
C ILE A 103 6.80 3.86 20.99
N ALA A 104 6.46 2.64 21.42
CA ALA A 104 6.95 2.08 22.68
C ALA A 104 8.49 2.02 22.73
N ARG A 105 9.14 1.58 21.64
CA ARG A 105 10.60 1.54 21.51
C ARG A 105 11.23 2.93 21.60
N LEU A 106 10.63 3.92 20.94
CA LEU A 106 11.14 5.30 20.96
C LEU A 106 11.05 5.91 22.36
N ILE A 107 9.93 5.71 23.07
CA ILE A 107 9.74 6.16 24.45
C ILE A 107 10.75 5.49 25.39
N TYR A 108 10.92 4.17 25.28
CA TYR A 108 11.87 3.43 26.12
C TYR A 108 13.31 3.89 25.91
N LYS A 109 13.75 4.04 24.65
CA LYS A 109 15.10 4.55 24.35
C LYS A 109 15.31 5.96 24.91
N ARG A 110 14.30 6.83 24.83
CA ARG A 110 14.39 8.20 25.35
C ARG A 110 14.50 8.25 26.88
N LYS A 111 13.88 7.31 27.60
CA LYS A 111 13.98 7.21 29.07
C LYS A 111 15.30 6.63 29.58
N LYS A 112 16.06 5.94 28.70
CA LYS A 112 17.34 5.31 29.04
C LYS A 112 18.55 6.22 28.77
N ILE A 113 18.35 7.31 28.04
CA ILE A 113 19.31 8.40 27.83
C ILE A 113 19.13 9.40 28.96
#